data_AF-A0A932MDH6-F1
#
_entry.id   AF-A0A932MDH6-F1
#
_cell.length_a   1.000
_cell.length_b   1.000
_cell.length_c   1.000
_cell.angle_alpha   90.00
_cell.angle_beta   90.00
_cell.angle_gamma   90.00
#
_symmetry.space_group_name_H-M   'P 1'
#
loop_
_entity.id
_entity.type
_entity.pdbx_description
1 polymer ?
#
loop_
_entity_poly.entity_id
_entity_poly.type
_entity_poly.pdbx_seq_one_letter_code
_entity_poly.pdbx_strand_id
1 'polypeptide(L)' 'LARICAMGMIFVPSVKGISHSPAEFTRPEDVTNGANVLLQTVLRLDQA' A
#
# COMPACT_ATOMS: atom_id res chain seq x y z
N LEU A 1 -15.49 -1.28 -7.66
CA LEU A 1 -14.68 -0.05 -7.83
C LEU A 1 -13.77 -0.13 -9.05
N ALA A 2 -12.89 -1.13 -9.20
CA ALA A 2 -12.00 -1.25 -10.39
C ALA A 2 -12.71 -1.31 -11.76
N ARG A 3 -14.02 -1.61 -11.78
CA ARG A 3 -14.86 -1.61 -12.99
C ARG A 3 -15.47 -0.24 -13.34
N ILE A 4 -15.34 0.75 -12.46
CA ILE A 4 -16.00 2.06 -12.58
C ILE A 4 -14.99 3.14 -12.98
N CYS A 5 -13.74 3.03 -12.51
CA CYS A 5 -12.65 3.94 -12.85
C CYS A 5 -11.31 3.20 -12.80
N ALA A 6 -10.25 3.85 -13.31
CA ALA A 6 -8.89 3.34 -13.19
C ALA A 6 -8.51 3.17 -11.71
N MET A 7 -7.98 2.00 -11.37
CA MET A 7 -7.60 1.64 -10.00
C MET A 7 -6.30 0.83 -10.00
N GLY A 8 -5.44 1.09 -9.02
CA GLY A 8 -4.33 0.23 -8.64
C GLY A 8 -4.33 -0.08 -7.14
N MET A 9 -3.49 -1.04 -6.72
CA MET A 9 -3.26 -1.38 -5.32
C MET A 9 -1.76 -1.29 -5.01
N ILE A 10 -1.44 -1.01 -3.75
CA ILE A 10 -0.08 -1.02 -3.22
C ILE A 10 -0.08 -1.99 -2.04
N PHE A 11 0.71 -3.05 -2.12
CA PHE A 11 0.89 -4.00 -1.03
C PHE A 11 2.26 -3.82 -0.38
N VAL A 12 2.29 -4.01 0.93
CA VAL A 12 3.50 -4.06 1.76
C VAL A 12 3.56 -5.41 2.46
N PRO A 13 4.75 -5.94 2.77
CA PRO A 13 4.87 -7.26 3.38
C PRO A 13 4.42 -7.26 4.85
N SER A 14 3.53 -8.19 5.21
CA SER A 14 3.30 -8.56 6.60
C SER A 14 4.33 -9.60 7.04
N VAL A 15 4.85 -9.49 8.26
CA VAL A 15 5.84 -10.42 8.80
C VAL A 15 5.27 -11.84 8.81
N LYS A 16 5.97 -12.77 8.16
CA LYS A 16 5.55 -14.16 7.93
C LYS A 16 4.22 -14.32 7.18
N GLY A 17 3.70 -13.26 6.54
CA GLY A 17 2.41 -13.28 5.85
C GLY A 17 1.21 -13.50 6.77
N ILE A 18 1.36 -13.27 8.09
CA ILE A 18 0.26 -13.40 9.04
C ILE A 18 -0.74 -12.27 8.80
N SER A 19 -2.02 -12.61 8.71
CA SER A 19 -3.13 -11.66 8.69
C SER A 19 -4.34 -12.19 9.46
N HIS A 20 -5.33 -11.35 9.77
CA HIS A 20 -6.53 -11.69 10.55
C HIS A 20 -6.20 -12.29 11.93
N SER A 21 -5.13 -11.78 12.55
CA SER A 21 -4.61 -12.27 13.81
C SER A 21 -4.08 -11.11 14.66
N PRO A 22 -4.16 -11.16 16.00
CA PRO A 22 -3.46 -10.20 16.86
C PRO A 22 -1.93 -10.19 16.68
N ALA A 23 -1.37 -11.24 16.07
CA ALA A 23 0.05 -11.33 15.71
C ALA A 23 0.37 -10.73 14.33
N GLU A 24 -0.63 -10.19 13.61
CA GLU A 24 -0.41 -9.46 12.36
C GLU A 24 0.48 -8.24 12.62
N PHE A 25 1.58 -8.14 11.88
CA PHE A 25 2.55 -7.07 12.04
C PHE A 25 3.24 -6.74 10.73
N THR A 26 3.35 -5.45 10.44
CA THR A 26 4.10 -4.90 9.31
C THR A 26 5.20 -4.02 9.89
N ARG A 27 6.44 -4.19 9.43
CA ARG A 27 7.57 -3.45 10.00
C ARG A 27 7.46 -1.95 9.67
N PRO A 28 7.89 -1.04 10.55
CA PRO A 28 7.76 0.40 10.32
C PRO A 28 8.37 0.90 8.99
N GLU A 29 9.48 0.29 8.54
CA GLU A 29 10.09 0.59 7.25
C GLU A 29 9.19 0.21 6.08
N ASP A 30 8.49 -0.93 6.15
CA ASP A 30 7.59 -1.41 5.12
C ASP A 30 6.33 -0.53 5.04
N VAL A 31 5.81 -0.07 6.19
CA VAL A 31 4.71 0.91 6.26
C VAL A 31 5.12 2.24 5.62
N THR A 32 6.29 2.76 5.98
CA THR A 32 6.83 4.02 5.44
C THR A 32 7.02 3.93 3.92
N ASN A 33 7.56 2.81 3.43
CA ASN A 33 7.74 2.58 2.00
C ASN A 33 6.40 2.55 1.26
N GLY A 34 5.38 1.85 1.79
CA GLY A 34 4.04 1.84 1.21
C GLY A 34 3.41 3.23 1.12
N ALA A 35 3.53 4.02 2.19
CA ALA A 35 3.03 5.39 2.22
C ALA A 35 3.77 6.30 1.22
N ASN A 36 5.08 6.18 1.09
CA ASN A 36 5.87 6.92 0.10
C ASN A 36 5.48 6.57 -1.34
N VAL A 37 5.26 5.28 -1.64
CA VAL A 37 4.78 4.85 -2.96
C VAL A 37 3.41 5.46 -3.25
N LEU A 38 2.49 5.47 -2.27
CA LEU A 38 1.18 6.11 -2.41
C LEU A 38 1.33 7.61 -2.71
N LEU A 39 2.10 8.33 -1.89
CA LEU A 39 2.35 9.77 -2.06
C LEU A 39 2.87 10.09 -3.47
N GLN A 40 3.93 9.42 -3.90
CA GLN A 40 4.54 9.65 -5.21
C GLN A 40 3.62 9.24 -6.36
N THR A 41 2.77 8.24 -6.16
CA THR A 41 1.78 7.82 -7.17
C THR A 41 0.71 8.91 -7.36
N VAL A 42 0.17 9.45 -6.27
CA VAL A 42 -0.82 10.54 -6.34
C VAL A 42 -0.22 11.78 -7.00
N LEU A 43 0.99 12.20 -6.59
CA LEU A 43 1.66 13.36 -7.20
C LEU A 43 1.89 13.19 -8.71
N ARG A 44 2.26 11.99 -9.16
CA ARG A 44 2.42 11.71 -10.60
C ARG A 44 1.10 11.70 -11.35
N LEU A 45 0.03 11.23 -10.74
CA LEU A 45 -1.30 11.21 -11.37
C LEU A 45 -1.94 12.59 -11.43
N ASP A 46 -1.64 13.48 -10.48
CA ASP A 46 -2.13 14.86 -10.45
C ASP A 46 -1.49 15.75 -11.53
N GLN A 47 -0.25 15.44 -11.93
CA GLN A 47 0.48 16.15 -12.98
C GLN A 47 0.16 15.68 -14.41
N ALA A 48 -0.72 14.68 -14.57
CA ALA A 48 -1.01 14.01 -15.84
C ALA A 48 -2.22 14.59 -16.58
#